data_AF-A0A4R0I027-F1
#
_entry.id   AF-A0A4R0I027-F1
#
_cell.length_a   1.000
_cell.length_b   1.000
_cell.length_c   1.000
_cell.angle_alpha   90.00
_cell.angle_beta   90.00
_cell.angle_gamma   90.00
#
_symmetry.space_group_name_H-M   'P 1'
#
loop_
_entity.id
_entity.type
_entity.pdbx_description
1 polymer ?
#
loop_
_entity_poly.entity_id
_entity_poly.type
_entity_poly.pdbx_seq_one_letter_code
_entity_poly.pdbx_strand_id
1 'polypeptide(L)'
;MSTDFSPELQSYGGWIAAAAIQQQDLFNEVVGPDSLQADLDARTLGGERGVLRGISLLGSFSELDRTWLWGWANPGFGPDAPAVASTLAIREFGERHGIGEFTAESPDLSGFEQPAQAAITLAITAGSVLGGRGVWSTAINEGRGHVYLHVADEQLPQAGFDAIATPRLLMTAISVFPADHRQVVRGYFHHFGLQYDEGQDAIRGTAPNGNPVVVQFDELGRVGNISVQGKP
;
A
#
# COMPACT_ATOMS: atom_id res chain seq x y z
N MET A 1 24.27 -2.46 2.10
CA MET A 1 22.90 -1.91 1.97
C MET A 1 21.97 -3.08 1.74
N SER A 2 20.79 -3.07 2.35
CA SER A 2 19.79 -4.13 2.11
C SER A 2 19.26 -4.01 0.68
N THR A 3 19.03 -5.14 0.01
CA THR A 3 18.43 -5.18 -1.34
C THR A 3 16.91 -5.41 -1.28
N ASP A 4 16.37 -5.54 -0.08
CA ASP A 4 14.97 -5.83 0.18
C ASP A 4 14.53 -5.16 1.49
N PHE A 5 13.22 -5.09 1.71
CA PHE A 5 12.62 -4.66 2.97
C PHE A 5 12.88 -5.66 4.10
N SER A 6 12.79 -5.19 5.34
CA SER A 6 12.88 -5.99 6.55
C SER A 6 11.86 -7.14 6.55
N PRO A 7 12.15 -8.28 7.23
CA PRO A 7 11.18 -9.35 7.41
C PRO A 7 9.85 -8.87 7.99
N GLU A 8 9.88 -7.87 8.88
CA GLU A 8 8.71 -7.29 9.52
C GLU A 8 7.84 -6.50 8.52
N LEU A 9 8.46 -5.65 7.68
CA LEU A 9 7.73 -4.96 6.61
C LEU A 9 7.26 -5.93 5.53
N GLN A 10 8.06 -6.94 5.17
CA GLN A 10 7.66 -8.00 4.24
C GLN A 10 6.42 -8.73 4.74
N SER A 11 6.36 -9.03 6.04
CA SER A 11 5.23 -9.71 6.66
C SER A 11 3.95 -8.83 6.66
N TYR A 12 4.06 -7.58 7.10
CA TYR A 12 2.93 -6.66 7.11
C TYR A 12 2.46 -6.31 5.69
N GLY A 13 3.41 -5.97 4.81
CA GLY A 13 3.18 -5.66 3.41
C GLY A 13 2.52 -6.81 2.67
N GLY A 14 3.03 -8.03 2.82
CA GLY A 14 2.41 -9.23 2.25
C GLY A 14 0.95 -9.38 2.68
N TRP A 15 0.64 -9.20 3.96
CA TRP A 15 -0.72 -9.29 4.49
C TRP A 15 -1.70 -8.28 3.87
N ILE A 16 -1.25 -7.05 3.55
CA ILE A 16 -2.13 -5.99 3.05
C ILE A 16 -2.10 -5.81 1.53
N ALA A 17 -1.06 -6.31 0.85
CA ALA A 17 -0.70 -5.86 -0.49
C ALA A 17 -1.80 -6.02 -1.53
N ALA A 18 -2.45 -7.18 -1.60
CA ALA A 18 -3.46 -7.42 -2.63
C ALA A 18 -4.68 -6.48 -2.49
N ALA A 19 -5.12 -6.20 -1.26
CA ALA A 19 -6.20 -5.26 -1.00
C ALA A 19 -5.75 -3.80 -1.22
N ALA A 20 -4.53 -3.45 -0.79
CA ALA A 20 -3.97 -2.11 -0.97
C ALA A 20 -3.77 -1.77 -2.46
N ILE A 21 -3.29 -2.73 -3.27
CA ILE A 21 -3.19 -2.60 -4.73
C ILE A 21 -4.58 -2.36 -5.33
N GLN A 22 -5.59 -3.14 -4.94
CA GLN A 22 -6.94 -2.97 -5.46
C GLN A 22 -7.52 -1.59 -5.12
N GLN A 23 -7.34 -1.13 -3.89
CA GLN A 23 -7.78 0.19 -3.46
C GLN A 23 -7.03 1.30 -4.19
N GLN A 24 -5.72 1.14 -4.41
CA GLN A 24 -4.91 2.11 -5.16
C GLN A 24 -5.28 2.16 -6.65
N ASP A 25 -5.60 1.02 -7.27
CA ASP A 25 -6.08 0.95 -8.66
C ASP A 25 -7.39 1.76 -8.81
N LEU A 26 -8.34 1.54 -7.90
CA LEU A 26 -9.61 2.27 -7.86
C LEU A 26 -9.40 3.78 -7.59
N PHE A 27 -8.49 4.12 -6.69
CA PHE A 27 -8.12 5.51 -6.42
C PHE A 27 -7.61 6.21 -7.69
N ASN A 28 -6.67 5.58 -8.39
CA ASN A 28 -6.09 6.12 -9.61
C ASN A 28 -7.14 6.29 -10.72
N GLU A 29 -8.08 5.35 -10.84
CA GLU A 29 -9.18 5.45 -11.80
C GLU A 29 -10.09 6.66 -11.52
N VAL A 30 -10.49 6.85 -10.27
CA VAL A 30 -11.44 7.90 -9.87
C VAL A 30 -10.80 9.28 -9.93
N VAL A 31 -9.57 9.41 -9.39
CA VAL A 31 -8.83 10.67 -9.39
C VAL A 31 -8.41 11.05 -10.81
N GLY A 32 -8.01 10.05 -11.61
CA GLY A 32 -7.58 10.25 -12.98
C GLY A 32 -6.25 10.99 -13.09
N PRO A 33 -5.85 11.38 -14.32
CA PRO A 33 -4.57 12.01 -14.61
C PRO A 33 -4.53 13.51 -14.35
N ASP A 34 -5.59 14.07 -13.75
CA ASP A 34 -5.74 15.51 -13.58
C ASP A 34 -4.61 16.08 -12.71
N SER A 35 -4.12 17.27 -13.07
CA SER A 35 -3.12 17.96 -12.26
C SER A 35 -3.79 18.47 -10.98
N LEU A 36 -3.46 17.82 -9.85
CA LEU A 36 -3.92 18.23 -8.53
C LEU A 36 -2.89 19.13 -7.85
N GLN A 37 -3.39 20.11 -7.10
CA GLN A 37 -2.60 20.95 -6.23
C GLN A 37 -2.89 20.62 -4.77
N ALA A 38 -1.83 20.34 -4.01
CA ALA A 38 -1.91 20.09 -2.58
C ALA A 38 -1.84 21.39 -1.77
N ASP A 39 -2.74 21.52 -0.80
CA ASP A 39 -2.63 22.47 0.31
C ASP A 39 -2.45 21.66 1.59
N LEU A 40 -1.24 21.67 2.14
CA LEU A 40 -0.88 20.86 3.31
C LEU A 40 -1.43 21.45 4.62
N ASP A 41 -1.69 22.75 4.67
CA ASP A 41 -2.27 23.40 5.85
C ASP A 41 -3.77 23.15 5.91
N ALA A 42 -4.47 23.31 4.79
CA ALA A 42 -5.90 23.00 4.67
C ALA A 42 -6.18 21.50 4.56
N ARG A 43 -5.14 20.69 4.33
CA ARG A 43 -5.22 19.24 4.08
C ARG A 43 -6.17 18.91 2.92
N THR A 44 -5.95 19.55 1.78
CA THR A 44 -6.74 19.31 0.57
C THR A 44 -5.89 19.02 -0.67
N LEU A 45 -6.50 18.32 -1.62
CA LEU A 45 -6.04 18.19 -3.01
C LEU A 45 -7.11 18.77 -3.93
N GLY A 46 -6.81 19.89 -4.58
CA GLY A 46 -7.73 20.57 -5.50
C GLY A 46 -7.38 20.33 -6.96
N GLY A 47 -8.39 20.14 -7.80
CA GLY A 47 -8.28 20.06 -9.25
C GLY A 47 -9.59 20.43 -9.95
N GLU A 48 -9.67 20.18 -11.25
CA GLU A 48 -10.85 20.54 -12.06
C GLU A 48 -12.13 19.82 -11.61
N ARG A 49 -12.01 18.58 -11.11
CA ARG A 49 -13.14 17.75 -10.64
C ARG A 49 -13.60 18.07 -9.23
N GLY A 50 -12.94 19.00 -8.54
CA GLY A 50 -13.29 19.41 -7.18
C GLY A 50 -12.11 19.31 -6.21
N VAL A 51 -12.43 19.18 -4.93
CA VAL A 51 -11.46 19.22 -3.84
C VAL A 51 -11.63 18.00 -2.95
N LEU A 52 -10.58 17.18 -2.89
CA LEU A 52 -10.44 16.09 -1.92
C LEU A 52 -9.85 16.63 -0.61
N ARG A 53 -10.22 16.03 0.51
CA ARG A 53 -9.88 16.45 1.87
C ARG A 53 -9.16 15.33 2.63
N GLY A 54 -8.66 15.66 3.80
CA GLY A 54 -8.07 14.69 4.72
C GLY A 54 -6.73 14.15 4.24
N ILE A 55 -6.00 14.92 3.44
CA ILE A 55 -4.66 14.48 3.03
C ILE A 55 -3.67 14.51 4.19
N SER A 56 -2.68 13.63 4.13
CA SER A 56 -1.57 13.56 5.08
C SER A 56 -0.25 13.34 4.34
N LEU A 57 0.78 14.10 4.69
CA LEU A 57 2.12 13.99 4.12
C LEU A 57 2.83 12.76 4.67
N LEU A 58 2.90 11.70 3.85
CA LEU A 58 3.67 10.50 4.21
C LEU A 58 5.16 10.82 4.19
N GLY A 59 5.65 11.38 3.09
CA GLY A 59 7.06 11.70 2.95
C GLY A 59 7.43 12.01 1.51
N SER A 60 8.74 12.08 1.27
CA SER A 60 9.30 12.32 -0.05
C SER A 60 10.48 11.40 -0.34
N PHE A 61 10.61 10.99 -1.59
CA PHE A 61 11.74 10.23 -2.10
C PHE A 61 12.68 11.12 -2.90
N SER A 62 13.99 11.01 -2.67
CA SER A 62 15.05 11.68 -3.45
C SER A 62 15.59 10.72 -4.53
N GLU A 63 15.50 11.10 -5.81
CA GLU A 63 16.13 10.33 -6.90
C GLU A 63 17.66 10.40 -6.83
N LEU A 64 18.19 11.49 -6.27
CA LEU A 64 19.62 11.72 -6.15
C LEU A 64 20.24 10.82 -5.08
N ASP A 65 19.67 10.85 -3.88
CA ASP A 65 20.21 10.17 -2.70
C ASP A 65 19.65 8.76 -2.56
N ARG A 66 18.55 8.45 -3.27
CA ARG A 66 17.78 7.20 -3.18
C ARG A 66 17.32 6.91 -1.76
N THR A 67 16.98 7.96 -1.02
CA THR A 67 16.45 7.87 0.34
C THR A 67 15.01 8.37 0.37
N TRP A 68 14.23 7.77 1.27
CA TRP A 68 12.95 8.32 1.70
C TRP A 68 13.18 9.31 2.85
N LEU A 69 12.37 10.36 2.96
CA LEU A 69 12.29 11.24 4.12
C LEU A 69 10.85 11.30 4.59
N TRP A 70 10.56 10.85 5.82
CA TRP A 70 9.21 10.91 6.38
C TRP A 70 8.75 12.34 6.63
N GLY A 71 7.45 12.60 6.45
CA GLY A 71 6.83 13.90 6.75
C GLY A 71 7.05 14.33 8.20
N TRP A 72 6.97 13.39 9.15
CA TRP A 72 7.21 13.64 10.58
C TRP A 72 8.69 13.89 10.92
N ALA A 73 9.61 13.49 10.05
CA ALA A 73 11.05 13.71 10.19
C ALA A 73 11.55 14.91 9.38
N ASN A 74 10.70 15.50 8.53
CA ASN A 74 11.11 16.56 7.62
C ASN A 74 11.31 17.89 8.38
N PRO A 75 12.52 18.48 8.39
CA PRO A 75 12.79 19.71 9.15
C PRO A 75 11.94 20.93 8.73
N GLY A 76 11.35 20.88 7.53
CA GLY A 76 10.41 21.91 7.07
C GLY A 76 9.03 21.84 7.73
N PHE A 77 8.72 20.74 8.43
CA PHE A 77 7.45 20.52 9.11
C PHE A 77 7.67 20.18 10.58
N GLY A 78 6.89 20.79 11.47
CA GLY A 78 6.82 20.36 12.87
C GLY A 78 5.87 19.16 13.05
N PRO A 79 5.95 18.43 14.19
CA PRO A 79 5.03 17.33 14.49
C PRO A 79 3.56 17.79 14.53
N ASP A 80 3.30 19.06 14.85
CA ASP A 80 1.97 19.67 14.90
C ASP A 80 1.47 20.18 13.54
N ALA A 81 2.28 20.05 12.47
CA ALA A 81 1.86 20.49 11.14
C ALA A 81 0.61 19.69 10.71
N PRO A 82 -0.46 20.34 10.20
CA PRO A 82 -1.75 19.68 9.96
C PRO A 82 -1.67 18.41 9.11
N ALA A 83 -0.89 18.41 8.03
CA ALA A 83 -0.71 17.25 7.16
C ALA A 83 0.20 16.16 7.75
N VAL A 84 0.96 16.44 8.82
CA VAL A 84 1.95 15.51 9.39
C VAL A 84 1.43 14.80 10.62
N ALA A 85 0.64 15.47 11.47
CA ALA A 85 0.26 14.93 12.78
C ALA A 85 -0.36 13.52 12.73
N SER A 86 -1.20 13.22 11.72
CA SER A 86 -1.80 11.89 11.54
C SER A 86 -0.80 10.80 11.18
N THR A 87 0.34 11.13 10.58
CA THR A 87 1.33 10.15 10.12
C THR A 87 2.23 9.63 11.25
N LEU A 88 2.20 10.25 12.44
CA LEU A 88 2.85 9.73 13.64
C LEU A 88 2.34 8.32 14.01
N ALA A 89 1.08 8.00 13.68
CA ALA A 89 0.52 6.66 13.88
C ALA A 89 1.29 5.57 13.09
N ILE A 90 1.92 5.90 11.95
CA ILE A 90 2.78 4.98 11.19
C ILE A 90 4.05 4.67 11.99
N ARG A 91 4.68 5.69 12.55
CA ARG A 91 5.88 5.51 13.40
C ARG A 91 5.56 4.68 14.63
N GLU A 92 4.47 5.01 15.33
CA GLU A 92 4.03 4.22 16.50
C GLU A 92 3.69 2.77 16.11
N PHE A 93 3.06 2.56 14.96
CA PHE A 93 2.81 1.21 14.45
C PHE A 93 4.11 0.46 14.18
N GLY A 94 5.10 1.13 13.58
CA GLY A 94 6.43 0.58 13.36
C GLY A 94 7.14 0.22 14.66
N GLU A 95 7.10 1.09 15.67
CA GLU A 95 7.66 0.82 17.00
C GLU A 95 7.00 -0.39 17.67
N ARG A 96 5.67 -0.52 17.57
CA ARG A 96 4.93 -1.66 18.15
C ARG A 96 5.22 -3.00 17.45
N HIS A 97 5.49 -2.99 16.15
CA HIS A 97 5.66 -4.21 15.34
C HIS A 97 7.09 -4.47 14.89
N GLY A 98 8.05 -3.63 15.29
CA GLY A 98 9.46 -3.77 14.92
C GLY A 98 9.78 -3.39 13.47
N ILE A 99 8.91 -2.63 12.78
CA ILE A 99 9.11 -2.25 11.38
C ILE A 99 10.07 -1.05 11.32
N GLY A 100 11.35 -1.33 11.06
CA GLY A 100 12.42 -0.32 11.02
C GLY A 100 12.18 0.79 10.00
N GLU A 101 11.62 0.47 8.84
CA GLU A 101 11.36 1.42 7.74
C GLU A 101 10.36 2.52 8.13
N PHE A 102 9.47 2.25 9.09
CA PHE A 102 8.50 3.22 9.59
C PHE A 102 9.05 4.11 10.71
N THR A 103 10.19 3.74 11.30
CA THR A 103 10.77 4.42 12.47
C THR A 103 12.07 5.14 12.17
N ALA A 104 12.81 4.70 11.15
CA ALA A 104 13.96 5.43 10.63
C ALA A 104 13.48 6.72 9.94
N GLU A 105 14.05 7.86 10.32
CA GLU A 105 13.73 9.19 9.75
C GLU A 105 13.91 9.24 8.23
N SER A 106 15.00 8.63 7.76
CA SER A 106 15.39 8.59 6.36
C SER A 106 15.80 7.17 5.92
N PRO A 107 14.84 6.27 5.62
CA PRO A 107 15.14 4.94 5.11
C PRO A 107 15.96 5.00 3.81
N ASP A 108 17.06 4.25 3.79
CA ASP A 108 17.92 4.11 2.62
C ASP A 108 17.35 3.06 1.66
N LEU A 109 16.99 3.48 0.44
CA LEU A 109 16.45 2.63 -0.62
C LEU A 109 17.47 2.40 -1.75
N SER A 110 18.71 2.84 -1.59
CA SER A 110 19.74 2.78 -2.65
C SER A 110 20.16 1.36 -3.03
N GLY A 111 19.92 0.38 -2.15
CA GLY A 111 20.22 -1.02 -2.39
C GLY A 111 19.16 -1.77 -3.20
N PHE A 112 17.97 -1.20 -3.40
CA PHE A 112 16.93 -1.81 -4.23
C PHE A 112 17.29 -1.70 -5.72
N GLU A 113 16.89 -2.69 -6.52
CA GLU A 113 17.05 -2.65 -7.99
C GLU A 113 16.30 -1.45 -8.60
N GLN A 114 15.12 -1.16 -8.06
CA GLN A 114 14.27 -0.04 -8.47
C GLN A 114 13.89 0.81 -7.24
N PRO A 115 14.77 1.73 -6.79
CA PRO A 115 14.54 2.53 -5.59
C PRO A 115 13.24 3.36 -5.60
N ALA A 116 12.88 3.93 -6.75
CA ALA A 116 11.62 4.68 -6.90
C ALA A 116 10.40 3.76 -6.72
N GLN A 117 10.46 2.52 -7.21
CA GLN A 117 9.39 1.54 -7.00
C GLN A 117 9.32 1.11 -5.53
N ALA A 118 10.47 0.95 -4.86
CA ALA A 118 10.51 0.69 -3.42
C ALA A 118 9.87 1.84 -2.62
N ALA A 119 10.09 3.10 -3.02
CA ALA A 119 9.43 4.25 -2.38
C ALA A 119 7.90 4.22 -2.54
N ILE A 120 7.39 3.85 -3.72
CA ILE A 120 5.95 3.67 -3.95
C ILE A 120 5.40 2.55 -3.05
N THR A 121 6.08 1.41 -2.98
CA THR A 121 5.69 0.29 -2.12
C THR A 121 5.67 0.69 -0.65
N LEU A 122 6.69 1.42 -0.18
CA LEU A 122 6.77 1.94 1.18
C LEU A 122 5.60 2.90 1.47
N ALA A 123 5.31 3.82 0.54
CA ALA A 123 4.23 4.79 0.70
C ALA A 123 2.84 4.13 0.80
N ILE A 124 2.53 3.17 -0.08
CA ILE A 124 1.24 2.45 -0.07
C ILE A 124 1.11 1.59 1.20
N THR A 125 2.19 0.90 1.58
CA THR A 125 2.20 0.05 2.78
C THR A 125 2.01 0.89 4.05
N ALA A 126 2.70 2.03 4.16
CA ALA A 126 2.53 2.94 5.29
C ALA A 126 1.15 3.61 5.29
N GLY A 127 0.65 4.04 4.13
CA GLY A 127 -0.71 4.60 4.00
C GLY A 127 -1.79 3.62 4.49
N SER A 128 -1.58 2.32 4.32
CA SER A 128 -2.50 1.27 4.80
C SER A 128 -2.61 1.21 6.32
N VAL A 129 -1.61 1.71 7.07
CA VAL A 129 -1.68 1.84 8.55
C VAL A 129 -2.69 2.89 8.97
N LEU A 130 -2.76 4.00 8.24
CA LEU A 130 -3.68 5.09 8.52
C LEU A 130 -5.12 4.74 8.14
N GLY A 131 -5.28 3.79 7.21
CA GLY A 131 -6.53 3.54 6.51
C GLY A 131 -6.92 4.72 5.62
N GLY A 132 -7.71 4.49 4.58
CA GLY A 132 -8.09 5.56 3.66
C GLY A 132 -8.40 5.05 2.27
N ARG A 133 -8.13 5.88 1.27
CA ARG A 133 -8.61 5.67 -0.10
C ARG A 133 -7.48 5.48 -1.11
N GLY A 134 -6.30 5.99 -0.84
CA GLY A 134 -5.12 5.77 -1.68
C GLY A 134 -3.98 6.73 -1.37
N VAL A 135 -2.92 6.63 -2.16
CA VAL A 135 -1.78 7.53 -2.14
C VAL A 135 -1.73 8.29 -3.46
N TRP A 136 -1.66 9.62 -3.37
CA TRP A 136 -1.33 10.48 -4.51
C TRP A 136 0.13 10.89 -4.43
N SER A 137 0.79 11.04 -5.58
CA SER A 137 2.17 11.50 -5.65
C SER A 137 2.38 12.50 -6.77
N THR A 138 3.32 13.41 -6.57
CA THR A 138 3.78 14.31 -7.62
C THR A 138 5.30 14.51 -7.58
N ALA A 139 5.86 14.77 -8.74
CA ALA A 139 7.27 15.11 -8.88
C ALA A 139 7.55 16.49 -8.29
N ILE A 140 8.70 16.62 -7.63
CA ILE A 140 9.24 17.87 -7.07
C ILE A 140 10.68 18.05 -7.56
N ASN A 141 11.26 19.22 -7.33
CA ASN A 141 12.66 19.51 -7.65
C ASN A 141 13.02 19.16 -9.11
N GLU A 142 12.16 19.54 -10.05
CA GLU A 142 12.32 19.27 -11.50
C GLU A 142 12.41 17.77 -11.82
N GLY A 143 11.70 16.92 -11.07
CA GLY A 143 11.70 15.47 -11.26
C GLY A 143 12.80 14.73 -10.52
N ARG A 144 13.62 15.41 -9.71
CA ARG A 144 14.66 14.78 -8.88
C ARG A 144 14.13 14.26 -7.53
N GLY A 145 12.83 14.37 -7.28
CA GLY A 145 12.20 13.75 -6.14
C GLY A 145 10.69 13.63 -6.33
N HIS A 146 10.07 12.89 -5.44
CA HIS A 146 8.62 12.66 -5.43
C HIS A 146 8.09 12.87 -4.03
N VAL A 147 6.96 13.56 -3.89
CA VAL A 147 6.22 13.65 -2.62
C VAL A 147 5.03 12.72 -2.67
N TYR A 148 4.71 12.08 -1.55
CA TYR A 148 3.63 11.12 -1.40
C TYR A 148 2.66 11.57 -0.32
N LEU A 149 1.39 11.65 -0.69
CA LEU A 149 0.28 12.10 0.15
C LEU A 149 -0.74 10.99 0.29
N HIS A 150 -1.00 10.58 1.52
CA HIS A 150 -2.13 9.72 1.83
C HIS A 150 -3.43 10.51 1.70
N VAL A 151 -4.48 9.92 1.11
CA VAL A 151 -5.78 10.55 0.90
C VAL A 151 -6.88 9.73 1.57
N ALA A 152 -7.61 10.36 2.50
CA ALA A 152 -8.64 9.72 3.33
C ALA A 152 -10.07 10.20 3.02
N ASP A 153 -10.28 10.94 1.92
CA ASP A 153 -11.59 11.55 1.64
C ASP A 153 -12.70 10.49 1.47
N GLU A 154 -13.69 10.51 2.36
CA GLU A 154 -14.78 9.54 2.38
C GLU A 154 -15.66 9.57 1.12
N GLN A 155 -15.62 10.66 0.33
CA GLN A 155 -16.30 10.75 -0.97
C GLN A 155 -15.71 9.79 -2.02
N LEU A 156 -14.45 9.39 -1.88
CA LEU A 156 -13.85 8.40 -2.75
C LEU A 156 -14.38 7.00 -2.41
N PRO A 157 -14.54 6.13 -3.42
CA PRO A 157 -15.08 4.80 -3.19
C PRO A 157 -14.08 3.88 -2.50
N GLN A 158 -14.62 2.85 -1.85
CA GLN A 158 -13.86 1.75 -1.28
C GLN A 158 -13.92 0.54 -2.21
N ALA A 159 -12.78 -0.11 -2.42
CA ALA A 159 -12.73 -1.35 -3.19
C ALA A 159 -13.53 -2.45 -2.47
N GLY A 160 -14.45 -3.09 -3.19
CA GLY A 160 -15.14 -4.30 -2.77
C GLY A 160 -14.46 -5.54 -3.34
N PHE A 161 -14.84 -6.73 -2.86
CA PHE A 161 -14.31 -7.98 -3.41
C PHE A 161 -14.62 -8.09 -4.91
N ASP A 162 -13.60 -8.36 -5.72
CA ASP A 162 -13.72 -8.56 -7.16
C ASP A 162 -13.15 -9.93 -7.56
N ALA A 163 -14.05 -10.84 -7.93
CA ALA A 163 -13.72 -12.19 -8.38
C ALA A 163 -12.83 -12.21 -9.63
N ILE A 164 -13.03 -11.26 -10.55
CA ILE A 164 -12.33 -11.17 -11.83
C ILE A 164 -10.92 -10.64 -11.59
N ALA A 165 -10.77 -9.62 -10.73
CA ALA A 165 -9.47 -9.04 -10.42
C ALA A 165 -8.61 -9.91 -9.49
N THR A 166 -9.23 -10.77 -8.67
CA THR A 166 -8.56 -11.57 -7.62
C THR A 166 -7.28 -12.28 -8.08
N PRO A 167 -7.24 -13.04 -9.20
CA PRO A 167 -6.01 -13.70 -9.63
C PRO A 167 -4.87 -12.72 -9.92
N ARG A 168 -5.16 -11.61 -10.61
CA ARG A 168 -4.17 -10.57 -10.91
C ARG A 168 -3.67 -9.91 -9.62
N LEU A 169 -4.58 -9.54 -8.72
CA LEU A 169 -4.25 -8.86 -7.47
C LEU A 169 -3.32 -9.69 -6.60
N LEU A 170 -3.62 -10.97 -6.41
CA LEU A 170 -2.77 -11.89 -5.64
C LEU A 170 -1.39 -12.07 -6.28
N MET A 171 -1.31 -12.28 -7.59
CA MET A 171 -0.03 -12.43 -8.29
C MET A 171 0.81 -11.15 -8.30
N THR A 172 0.15 -9.98 -8.37
CA THR A 172 0.83 -8.67 -8.28
C THR A 172 1.38 -8.48 -6.86
N ALA A 173 0.57 -8.73 -5.84
CA ALA A 173 1.00 -8.64 -4.44
C ALA A 173 2.16 -9.57 -4.11
N ILE A 174 2.13 -10.81 -4.60
CA ILE A 174 3.22 -11.78 -4.47
C ILE A 174 4.50 -11.29 -5.16
N SER A 175 4.40 -10.65 -6.32
CA SER A 175 5.57 -10.08 -6.99
C SER A 175 6.21 -8.93 -6.19
N VAL A 176 5.40 -8.19 -5.42
CA VAL A 176 5.89 -7.09 -4.56
C VAL A 176 6.43 -7.60 -3.23
N PHE A 177 5.77 -8.59 -2.61
CA PHE A 177 6.14 -9.19 -1.33
C PHE A 177 6.22 -10.73 -1.49
N PRO A 178 7.34 -11.25 -2.02
CA PRO A 178 7.45 -12.67 -2.38
C PRO A 178 7.80 -13.60 -1.19
N ALA A 179 8.05 -13.05 0.00
CA ALA A 179 8.56 -13.81 1.14
C ALA A 179 7.63 -14.94 1.61
N ASP A 180 6.31 -14.70 1.64
CA ASP A 180 5.31 -15.70 2.01
C ASP A 180 4.03 -15.52 1.17
N HIS A 181 3.89 -16.32 0.12
CA HIS A 181 2.73 -16.27 -0.75
C HIS A 181 1.42 -16.64 -0.03
N ARG A 182 1.49 -17.53 0.97
CA ARG A 182 0.30 -17.92 1.75
C ARG A 182 -0.16 -16.77 2.62
N GLN A 183 0.76 -15.98 3.19
CA GLN A 183 0.41 -14.77 3.94
C GLN A 183 -0.34 -13.76 3.08
N VAL A 184 0.07 -13.55 1.82
CA VAL A 184 -0.64 -12.68 0.89
C VAL A 184 -2.09 -13.12 0.70
N VAL A 185 -2.31 -14.42 0.47
CA VAL A 185 -3.65 -14.98 0.28
C VAL A 185 -4.49 -14.87 1.55
N ARG A 186 -3.93 -15.21 2.71
CA ARG A 186 -4.60 -15.09 4.02
C ARG A 186 -5.03 -13.65 4.30
N GLY A 187 -4.14 -12.70 4.05
CA GLY A 187 -4.41 -11.28 4.23
C GLY A 187 -5.51 -10.76 3.31
N TYR A 188 -5.49 -11.13 2.02
CA TYR A 188 -6.55 -10.78 1.08
C TYR A 188 -7.92 -11.37 1.48
N PHE A 189 -7.95 -12.64 1.88
CA PHE A 189 -9.18 -13.30 2.31
C PHE A 189 -9.71 -12.67 3.60
N HIS A 190 -8.83 -12.37 4.55
CA HIS A 190 -9.19 -11.68 5.78
C HIS A 190 -9.77 -10.29 5.49
N HIS A 191 -9.12 -9.50 4.62
CA HIS A 191 -9.56 -8.14 4.28
C HIS A 191 -10.99 -8.11 3.74
N PHE A 192 -11.34 -9.04 2.85
CA PHE A 192 -12.69 -9.14 2.28
C PHE A 192 -13.65 -10.04 3.07
N GLY A 193 -13.24 -10.51 4.26
CA GLY A 193 -14.08 -11.30 5.16
C GLY A 193 -14.43 -12.71 4.65
N LEU A 194 -13.63 -13.28 3.73
CA LEU A 194 -13.82 -14.63 3.25
C LEU A 194 -13.59 -15.62 4.40
N GLN A 195 -14.56 -16.49 4.65
CA GLN A 195 -14.32 -17.68 5.45
C GLN A 195 -13.49 -18.66 4.62
N TYR A 196 -12.42 -19.20 5.20
CA TYR A 196 -11.53 -20.11 4.49
C TYR A 196 -10.97 -21.22 5.37
N ASP A 197 -10.70 -22.33 4.71
CA ASP A 197 -9.94 -23.46 5.25
C ASP A 197 -8.57 -23.50 4.57
N GLU A 198 -7.54 -23.68 5.39
CA GLU A 198 -6.15 -23.80 4.94
C GLU A 198 -5.71 -25.26 5.04
N GLY A 199 -5.41 -25.86 3.88
CA GLY A 199 -4.80 -27.18 3.78
C GLY A 199 -3.33 -27.08 3.37
N GLN A 200 -2.67 -28.24 3.26
CA GLN A 200 -1.26 -28.33 2.89
C GLN A 200 -0.98 -27.82 1.46
N ASP A 201 -1.90 -28.07 0.52
CA ASP A 201 -1.74 -27.80 -0.91
C ASP A 201 -2.54 -26.58 -1.41
N ALA A 202 -3.48 -26.08 -0.61
CA ALA A 202 -4.35 -24.97 -1.02
C ALA A 202 -5.00 -24.23 0.15
N ILE A 203 -5.38 -22.99 -0.10
CA ILE A 203 -6.31 -22.20 0.71
C ILE A 203 -7.62 -22.12 -0.07
N ARG A 204 -8.73 -22.53 0.58
CA ARG A 204 -10.05 -22.61 -0.04
C ARG A 204 -11.00 -21.68 0.72
N GLY A 205 -11.46 -20.64 0.07
CA GLY A 205 -12.35 -19.63 0.63
C GLY A 205 -13.72 -19.58 -0.05
N THR A 206 -14.69 -18.97 0.62
CA THR A 206 -15.98 -18.63 0.04
C THR A 206 -16.11 -17.12 -0.10
N ALA A 207 -16.19 -16.63 -1.33
CA ALA A 207 -16.38 -15.21 -1.63
C ALA A 207 -17.72 -14.67 -1.08
N PRO A 208 -17.87 -13.34 -0.88
CA PRO A 208 -19.11 -12.75 -0.39
C PRO A 208 -20.36 -13.05 -1.25
N ASN A 209 -20.18 -13.32 -2.55
CA ASN A 209 -21.25 -13.74 -3.46
C ASN A 209 -21.56 -15.26 -3.40
N GLY A 210 -20.89 -16.00 -2.52
CA GLY A 210 -21.03 -17.46 -2.34
C GLY A 210 -20.24 -18.30 -3.34
N ASN A 211 -19.38 -17.69 -4.16
CA ASN A 211 -18.52 -18.41 -5.10
C ASN A 211 -17.27 -18.97 -4.40
N PRO A 212 -16.83 -20.19 -4.73
CA PRO A 212 -15.59 -20.71 -4.18
C PRO A 212 -14.38 -20.00 -4.81
N VAL A 213 -13.40 -19.69 -3.96
CA VAL A 213 -12.08 -19.19 -4.31
C VAL A 213 -11.06 -20.22 -3.86
N VAL A 214 -10.22 -20.70 -4.77
CA VAL A 214 -9.19 -21.69 -4.45
C VAL A 214 -7.84 -21.17 -4.93
N VAL A 215 -6.89 -21.11 -4.02
CA VAL A 215 -5.48 -20.82 -4.33
C VAL A 215 -4.66 -22.06 -4.01
N GLN A 216 -3.99 -22.62 -5.00
CA GLN A 216 -3.16 -23.82 -4.89
C GLN A 216 -1.69 -23.44 -4.82
N PHE A 217 -0.93 -24.21 -4.05
CA PHE A 217 0.49 -24.01 -3.82
C PHE A 217 1.29 -25.24 -4.23
N ASP A 218 2.53 -25.03 -4.66
CA ASP A 218 3.51 -26.10 -4.84
C ASP A 218 4.15 -26.51 -3.49
N GLU A 219 5.03 -27.51 -3.53
CA GLU A 219 5.73 -28.03 -2.35
C GLU A 219 6.63 -26.98 -1.67
N LEU A 220 6.99 -25.90 -2.36
CA LEU A 220 7.78 -24.79 -1.84
C LEU A 220 6.90 -23.65 -1.31
N GLY A 221 5.58 -23.83 -1.28
CA GLY A 221 4.62 -22.83 -0.80
C GLY A 221 4.36 -21.69 -1.79
N ARG A 222 4.76 -21.83 -3.06
CA ARG A 222 4.52 -20.82 -4.10
C ARG A 222 3.18 -21.06 -4.76
N VAL A 223 2.45 -20.00 -5.07
CA VAL A 223 1.17 -20.09 -5.79
C VAL A 223 1.40 -20.70 -7.18
N GLY A 224 0.71 -21.80 -7.45
CA GLY A 224 0.68 -22.46 -8.75
C GLY A 224 -0.57 -22.17 -9.57
N ASN A 225 -1.73 -22.02 -8.92
CA ASN A 225 -3.00 -21.77 -9.58
C ASN A 225 -3.97 -20.98 -8.69
N ILE A 226 -4.76 -20.11 -9.29
CA ILE A 226 -5.82 -19.35 -8.63
C ILE A 226 -7.10 -19.53 -9.44
N SER A 227 -8.17 -20.00 -8.79
CA SER A 227 -9.47 -20.18 -9.41
C SER A 227 -10.56 -19.48 -8.59
N VAL A 228 -11.40 -18.72 -9.29
CA VAL A 228 -12.64 -18.17 -8.74
C VAL A 228 -13.77 -18.68 -9.61
N GLN A 229 -14.60 -19.59 -9.09
CA GLN A 229 -15.66 -20.19 -9.90
C GLN A 229 -16.91 -19.33 -9.83
N GLY A 230 -17.46 -18.91 -10.97
CA GLY A 230 -18.85 -18.43 -11.01
C GLY A 230 -19.80 -19.58 -10.72
N LYS A 231 -20.85 -19.35 -9.93
CA LYS A 231 -22.01 -20.25 -9.99
C LYS A 231 -22.47 -20.35 -11.47
N PRO A 232 -22.71 -21.56 -11.99
CA PRO A 232 -23.23 -21.75 -13.34
C PRO A 232 -24.60 -21.09 -13.53
#